data_AF-A0A2J6S8U2-F1
#
_entry.id   AF-A0A2J6S8U2-F1
#
_cell.length_a   1.000
_cell.length_b   1.000
_cell.length_c   1.000
_cell.angle_alpha   90.00
_cell.angle_beta   90.00
_cell.angle_gamma   90.00
#
_symmetry.space_group_name_H-M   'P 1'
#
loop_
_entity.id
_entity.type
_entity.pdbx_description
1 polymer ?
#
loop_
_entity_poly.entity_id
_entity_poly.type
_entity_poly.pdbx_seq_one_letter_code
_entity_poly.pdbx_strand_id
1 'polypeptide(L)'
;MMANLTFVHSDSMGQLYGQISTVNQITNNMSTELILLRRDLESKSPKNYKKTLDTAAGTAEIQQQRTMSGSMFRSKKSVTFQSCRSWFGKFLIRREYRTAEFREDESDSVQGTYTTGVTTWKFMPSFVARAFEFQALSTCGSIQRSIRIYPIISGRHPVWRMCINGDLKGIQTLLSARQVSPFSVDEKGHTLLHVRYAKSSRL
;
A
#
# COMPACT_ATOMS: atom_id res chain seq x y z
N MET A 1 2.64 -56.74 -19.56
CA MET A 1 1.89 -55.49 -19.84
C MET A 1 2.87 -54.33 -19.73
N MET A 2 3.35 -53.80 -20.86
CA MET A 2 4.21 -52.62 -20.93
C MET A 2 3.33 -51.42 -21.22
N ALA A 3 2.88 -50.72 -20.17
CA ALA A 3 2.14 -49.47 -20.34
C ALA A 3 3.12 -48.38 -20.81
N ASN A 4 2.76 -47.75 -21.93
CA ASN A 4 3.50 -46.68 -22.63
C ASN A 4 3.89 -45.53 -21.68
N LEU A 5 5.16 -45.48 -21.29
CA LEU A 5 5.76 -44.36 -20.55
C LEU A 5 5.73 -43.04 -21.35
N THR A 6 5.68 -43.12 -22.68
CA THR A 6 5.61 -41.99 -23.61
C THR A 6 4.28 -41.25 -23.57
N PHE A 7 3.17 -41.93 -23.26
CA PHE A 7 1.84 -41.30 -23.25
C PHE A 7 1.63 -40.37 -22.05
N VAL A 8 2.20 -40.71 -20.89
CA VAL A 8 2.12 -39.88 -19.68
C VAL A 8 2.92 -38.58 -19.84
N HIS A 9 3.99 -38.61 -20.64
CA HIS A 9 4.85 -37.44 -20.86
C HIS A 9 4.24 -36.41 -21.82
N SER A 10 3.46 -36.84 -22.82
CA SER A 10 2.80 -35.91 -23.75
C SER A 10 1.68 -35.11 -23.07
N ASP A 11 0.92 -35.75 -22.19
CA ASP A 11 -0.22 -35.12 -21.52
C ASP A 11 0.23 -34.09 -20.47
N SER A 12 1.29 -34.42 -19.72
CA SER A 12 1.92 -33.47 -18.77
C SER A 12 2.51 -32.24 -19.47
N MET A 13 3.11 -32.42 -20.65
CA MET A 13 3.64 -31.29 -21.44
C MET A 13 2.51 -30.39 -21.95
N GLY A 14 1.41 -30.96 -22.43
CA GLY A 14 0.23 -30.20 -22.86
C GLY A 14 -0.36 -29.32 -21.75
N GLN A 15 -0.47 -29.85 -20.54
CA GLN A 15 -0.93 -29.09 -19.38
C GLN A 15 0.03 -27.95 -19.01
N LEU A 16 1.33 -28.18 -19.06
CA LEU A 16 2.34 -27.15 -18.80
C LEU A 16 2.25 -26.00 -19.81
N TYR A 17 2.13 -26.31 -21.10
CA TYR A 17 1.95 -25.29 -22.14
C TYR A 17 0.66 -24.49 -21.96
N GLY A 18 -0.44 -25.16 -21.58
CA GLY A 18 -1.70 -24.49 -21.25
C GLY A 18 -1.56 -23.52 -20.08
N GLN A 19 -0.86 -23.92 -19.02
CA GLN A 19 -0.59 -23.05 -17.87
C GLN A 19 0.28 -21.85 -18.25
N ILE A 20 1.38 -22.08 -19.00
CA ILE A 20 2.27 -21.00 -19.46
C ILE A 20 1.52 -20.01 -20.35
N SER A 21 0.71 -20.49 -21.29
CA SER A 21 -0.11 -19.64 -22.17
C SER A 21 -1.09 -18.78 -21.37
N THR A 22 -1.77 -19.39 -20.39
CA THR A 22 -2.72 -18.69 -19.51
C THR A 22 -2.02 -17.61 -18.69
N VAL A 23 -0.85 -17.93 -18.11
CA VAL A 23 -0.04 -16.95 -17.34
C VAL A 23 0.42 -15.80 -18.24
N ASN A 24 0.86 -16.08 -19.46
CA ASN A 24 1.27 -15.05 -20.41
C ASN A 24 0.10 -14.14 -20.81
N GLN A 25 -1.09 -14.71 -21.05
CA GLN A 25 -2.28 -13.94 -21.37
C GLN A 25 -2.70 -13.04 -20.20
N ILE A 26 -2.70 -13.57 -18.97
CA ILE A 26 -3.00 -12.79 -17.75
C ILE A 26 -1.97 -11.68 -17.58
N THR A 27 -0.69 -11.97 -17.77
CA THR A 27 0.40 -10.99 -17.62
C THR A 27 0.30 -9.87 -18.65
N ASN A 28 -0.02 -10.20 -19.91
CA ASN A 28 -0.25 -9.21 -20.96
C ASN A 28 -1.45 -8.33 -20.63
N ASN A 29 -2.58 -8.91 -20.20
CA ASN A 29 -3.78 -8.17 -19.80
C ASN A 29 -3.51 -7.26 -18.60
N MET A 30 -2.74 -7.73 -17.61
CA MET A 30 -2.33 -6.89 -16.48
C MET A 30 -1.43 -5.74 -16.93
N SER A 31 -0.50 -6.01 -17.85
CA SER A 31 0.45 -5.01 -18.34
C SER A 31 -0.25 -3.91 -19.14
N THR A 32 -1.20 -4.27 -20.01
CA THR A 32 -2.00 -3.30 -20.77
C THR A 32 -2.87 -2.44 -19.85
N GLU A 33 -3.56 -3.03 -18.87
CA GLU A 33 -4.35 -2.29 -17.89
C GLU A 33 -3.48 -1.34 -17.04
N LEU A 34 -2.28 -1.77 -16.64
CA LEU A 34 -1.34 -0.90 -15.91
C LEU A 34 -0.84 0.27 -16.77
N ILE A 35 -0.59 0.04 -18.07
CA ILE A 35 -0.22 1.11 -19.01
C ILE A 35 -1.38 2.09 -19.19
N LEU A 36 -2.62 1.59 -19.32
CA LEU A 36 -3.81 2.42 -19.42
C LEU A 36 -4.02 3.25 -18.15
N LEU A 37 -3.93 2.63 -16.96
CA LEU A 37 -4.00 3.33 -15.68
C LEU A 37 -2.92 4.41 -15.56
N ARG A 38 -1.68 4.12 -15.98
CA ARG A 38 -0.60 5.11 -15.97
C ARG A 38 -0.89 6.28 -16.89
N ARG A 39 -1.35 6.02 -18.12
CA ARG A 39 -1.72 7.05 -19.09
C ARG A 39 -2.88 7.90 -18.61
N ASP A 40 -3.85 7.28 -17.94
CA ASP A 40 -4.97 7.95 -17.29
C ASP A 40 -4.53 8.84 -16.12
N LEU A 41 -3.53 8.40 -15.35
CA LEU A 41 -2.96 9.19 -14.27
C LEU A 41 -2.10 10.36 -14.79
N GLU A 42 -1.38 10.18 -15.90
CA GLU A 42 -0.51 11.19 -16.50
C GLU A 42 -1.31 12.24 -17.31
N SER A 43 -2.39 11.83 -17.99
CA SER A 43 -3.27 12.74 -18.75
C SER A 43 -4.15 13.62 -17.85
N LYS A 44 -4.39 13.18 -16.61
CA LYS A 44 -5.23 13.91 -15.64
C LYS A 44 -4.36 14.82 -14.77
N SER A 45 -4.05 16.00 -15.32
CA SER A 45 -3.52 17.15 -14.58
C SER A 45 -4.35 17.38 -13.30
N PRO A 46 -3.74 17.73 -12.15
CA PRO A 46 -4.40 17.76 -10.83
C PRO A 46 -5.49 18.83 -10.65
N LYS A 47 -5.92 19.49 -11.73
CA LYS A 47 -6.96 20.51 -11.71
C LYS A 47 -8.23 19.96 -12.35
N ASN A 48 -9.17 19.58 -11.49
CA ASN A 48 -10.60 19.38 -11.78
C ASN A 48 -10.97 18.10 -12.53
N TYR A 49 -11.41 17.06 -11.80
CA TYR A 49 -12.69 16.42 -12.18
C TYR A 49 -13.37 15.62 -11.07
N LYS A 50 -14.64 15.97 -10.83
CA LYS A 50 -15.71 15.14 -10.24
C LYS A 50 -16.37 14.36 -11.38
N LYS A 51 -16.00 13.09 -11.62
CA LYS A 51 -16.87 12.11 -12.31
C LYS A 51 -16.71 10.76 -11.66
N THR A 52 -17.84 10.09 -11.60
CA THR A 52 -18.24 8.92 -10.81
C THR A 52 -17.43 7.66 -11.14
N LEU A 53 -16.15 7.66 -10.79
CA LEU A 53 -15.46 6.49 -10.24
C LEU A 53 -15.38 6.79 -8.74
N ASP A 54 -15.67 5.85 -7.84
CA ASP A 54 -15.56 6.04 -6.38
C ASP A 54 -14.09 6.25 -5.95
N THR A 55 -13.50 7.33 -6.44
CA THR A 55 -12.15 7.78 -6.17
C THR A 55 -12.25 8.71 -4.99
N ALA A 56 -12.17 8.13 -3.79
CA ALA A 56 -11.93 8.90 -2.59
C ALA A 56 -10.50 9.45 -2.66
N ALA A 57 -10.36 10.66 -3.20
CA ALA A 57 -9.13 11.43 -3.14
C ALA A 57 -9.15 12.32 -1.90
N GLY A 58 -8.13 12.20 -1.05
CA GLY A 58 -8.00 13.00 0.16
C GLY A 58 -6.59 13.57 0.28
N THR A 59 -6.50 14.86 0.56
CA THR A 59 -5.24 15.55 0.85
C THR A 59 -5.27 16.02 2.30
N ALA A 60 -4.27 15.65 3.08
CA ALA A 60 -4.06 16.17 4.43
C ALA A 60 -2.71 16.87 4.49
N GLU A 61 -2.70 18.12 4.94
CA GLU A 61 -1.49 18.89 5.20
C GLU A 61 -1.34 19.09 6.71
N ILE A 62 -0.16 18.77 7.24
CA ILE A 62 0.18 18.93 8.65
C ILE A 62 1.42 19.82 8.70
N GLN A 63 1.29 21.00 9.29
CA GLN A 63 2.39 21.91 9.56
C GLN A 63 2.75 21.82 11.04
N GLN A 64 4.01 21.51 11.34
CA GLN A 64 4.51 21.46 12.71
C GLN A 64 5.69 22.43 12.84
N GLN A 65 5.55 23.41 13.72
CA GLN A 65 6.62 24.35 14.08
C GLN A 65 7.11 24.01 15.49
N ARG A 66 8.42 23.86 15.66
CA ARG A 66 9.07 23.76 16.98
C ARG A 66 10.20 24.78 17.03
N THR A 67 10.11 25.69 17.99
CA THR A 67 11.19 26.62 18.31
C THR A 67 12.06 25.93 19.36
N MET A 68 13.31 25.63 19.02
CA MET A 68 14.34 25.26 20.01
C MET A 68 15.38 26.39 20.03
N SER A 69 15.86 26.74 21.22
CA SER A 69 16.73 27.89 21.45
C SER A 69 17.88 27.96 20.43
N GLY A 70 17.84 28.95 19.52
CA GLY A 70 18.88 29.26 18.54
C GLY A 70 18.75 28.65 17.13
N SER A 71 17.75 27.81 16.84
CA SER A 71 17.49 27.36 15.46
C SER A 71 16.00 27.20 15.16
N MET A 72 15.56 27.69 14.00
CA MET A 72 14.18 27.55 13.56
C MET A 72 14.06 26.33 12.65
N PHE A 73 13.47 25.24 13.18
CA PHE A 73 13.12 24.06 12.39
C PHE A 73 11.67 24.13 11.94
N ARG A 74 11.44 24.21 10.63
CA ARG A 74 10.09 24.14 10.04
C ARG A 74 9.94 22.84 9.27
N SER A 75 8.95 22.02 9.64
CA SER A 75 8.59 20.83 8.88
C SER A 75 7.17 20.93 8.34
N LYS A 76 7.02 20.66 7.05
CA LYS A 76 5.74 20.51 6.36
C LYS A 76 5.59 19.06 5.93
N LYS A 77 4.44 18.47 6.22
CA LYS A 77 4.07 17.14 5.75
C LYS A 77 2.79 17.23 4.94
N SER A 78 2.83 16.76 3.70
CA SER A 78 1.64 16.56 2.87
C SER A 78 1.43 15.08 2.62
N VAL A 79 0.18 14.63 2.71
CA VAL A 79 -0.20 13.25 2.39
C VAL A 79 -1.38 13.29 1.43
N THR A 80 -1.23 12.64 0.29
CA THR A 80 -2.32 12.42 -0.67
C THR A 80 -2.63 10.94 -0.77
N PHE A 81 -3.93 10.65 -0.86
CA PHE A 81 -4.45 9.31 -1.04
C PHE A 81 -5.30 9.27 -2.30
N GLN A 82 -5.15 8.21 -3.08
CA GLN A 82 -5.99 7.90 -4.22
C GLN A 82 -6.35 6.42 -4.15
N SER A 83 -7.63 6.11 -4.36
CA SER A 83 -8.13 4.75 -4.44
C SER A 83 -8.83 4.57 -5.79
N CYS A 84 -8.51 3.48 -6.48
CA CYS A 84 -9.21 3.05 -7.68
C CYS A 84 -9.72 1.63 -7.46
N ARG A 85 -10.98 1.38 -7.82
CA ARG A 85 -11.58 0.04 -7.75
C ARG A 85 -11.85 -0.43 -9.18
N SER A 86 -11.46 -1.67 -9.44
CA SER A 86 -11.60 -2.35 -10.72
C SER A 86 -12.15 -3.75 -10.48
N TRP A 87 -12.60 -4.41 -11.54
CA TRP A 87 -12.96 -5.83 -11.56
C TRP A 87 -11.80 -6.75 -11.12
N PHE A 88 -10.55 -6.36 -11.39
CA PHE A 88 -9.35 -7.06 -10.92
C PHE A 88 -9.02 -6.83 -9.44
N GLY A 89 -9.72 -5.93 -8.75
CA GLY A 89 -9.51 -5.64 -7.35
C GLY A 89 -9.35 -4.15 -7.05
N LYS A 90 -8.63 -3.84 -5.98
CA LYS A 90 -8.46 -2.47 -5.47
C LYS A 90 -7.01 -2.04 -5.62
N PHE A 91 -6.82 -0.83 -6.14
CA PHE A 91 -5.54 -0.16 -6.21
C PHE A 91 -5.56 1.08 -5.31
N LEU A 92 -4.54 1.24 -4.49
CA LEU A 92 -4.38 2.36 -3.58
C LEU A 92 -3.04 3.01 -3.84
N ILE A 93 -3.02 4.32 -4.02
CA ILE A 93 -1.81 5.13 -4.12
C ILE A 93 -1.80 6.07 -2.93
N ARG A 94 -0.71 6.05 -2.18
CA ARG A 94 -0.44 7.03 -1.13
C ARG A 94 0.86 7.74 -1.46
N ARG A 95 0.84 9.07 -1.51
CA ARG A 95 2.06 9.88 -1.60
C ARG A 95 2.19 10.69 -0.33
N GLU A 96 3.36 10.65 0.27
CA GLU A 96 3.70 11.45 1.45
C GLU A 96 4.96 12.24 1.13
N TYR A 97 4.88 13.56 1.19
CA TYR A 97 6.03 14.44 1.04
C TYR A 97 6.30 15.12 2.37
N ARG A 98 7.57 15.16 2.77
CA ARG A 98 8.01 15.93 3.92
C ARG A 98 9.11 16.87 3.48
N THR A 99 8.93 18.14 3.78
CA THR A 99 9.93 19.16 3.58
C THR A 99 10.35 19.65 4.96
N ALA A 100 11.66 19.65 5.20
CA ALA A 100 12.26 20.24 6.38
C ALA A 100 13.15 21.41 5.94
N GLU A 101 12.90 22.57 6.53
CA GLU A 101 13.68 23.79 6.36
C GLU A 101 14.46 24.00 7.67
N PHE A 102 15.78 24.09 7.57
CA PHE A 102 16.66 24.44 8.69
C PHE A 102 17.19 25.85 8.46
N ARG A 103 16.98 26.73 9.45
CA ARG A 103 17.53 28.08 9.46
C ARG A 103 18.50 28.21 10.63
N GLU A 104 19.76 28.45 10.30
CA GLU A 104 20.82 28.73 11.25
C GLU A 104 20.90 30.25 11.42
N ASP A 105 20.83 30.74 12.66
CA ASP A 105 20.67 32.17 12.96
C ASP A 105 21.99 32.97 12.86
N GLU A 106 23.13 32.31 12.67
CA GLU A 106 24.44 32.97 12.57
C GLU A 106 24.98 32.90 11.14
N SER A 107 25.06 34.06 10.48
CA SER A 107 25.71 34.35 9.19
C SER A 107 24.96 33.95 7.91
N ASP A 108 25.31 34.61 6.78
CA ASP A 108 24.73 34.52 5.41
C ASP A 108 24.79 33.11 4.76
N SER A 109 24.80 32.02 5.54
CA SER A 109 25.01 30.66 5.09
C SER A 109 23.73 29.93 4.66
N VAL A 110 23.81 29.41 3.44
CA VAL A 110 23.02 28.37 2.77
C VAL A 110 21.84 27.77 3.57
N GLN A 111 20.63 28.22 3.23
CA GLN A 111 19.38 27.60 3.69
C GLN A 111 19.27 26.15 3.17
N GLY A 112 19.49 25.17 4.05
CA GLY A 112 19.31 23.75 3.73
C GLY A 112 17.83 23.37 3.65
N THR A 113 17.33 23.08 2.45
CA THR A 113 15.99 22.50 2.26
C THR A 113 16.10 21.02 1.95
N TYR A 114 15.56 20.18 2.83
CA TYR A 114 15.53 18.73 2.65
C TYR A 114 14.12 18.28 2.30
N THR A 115 13.95 17.67 1.14
CA THR A 115 12.68 17.06 0.73
C THR A 115 12.81 15.55 0.69
N THR A 116 11.90 14.87 1.38
CA THR A 116 11.76 13.42 1.33
C THR A 116 10.37 13.07 0.81
N GLY A 117 10.30 12.09 -0.07
CA GLY A 117 9.03 11.67 -0.69
C GLY A 117 8.87 10.16 -0.57
N VAL A 118 7.72 9.72 -0.07
CA VAL A 118 7.33 8.30 -0.05
C VAL A 118 6.14 8.14 -0.96
N THR A 119 6.27 7.30 -1.99
CA THR A 119 5.11 6.83 -2.76
C THR A 119 4.89 5.35 -2.47
N THR A 120 3.68 5.02 -2.09
CA THR A 120 3.23 3.65 -1.84
C THR A 120 2.11 3.30 -2.79
N TRP A 121 2.25 2.18 -3.48
CA TRP A 121 1.22 1.58 -4.31
C TRP A 121 0.81 0.27 -3.67
N LYS A 122 -0.47 0.08 -3.39
CA LYS A 122 -1.01 -1.16 -2.86
C LYS A 122 -2.03 -1.73 -3.82
N PHE A 123 -1.82 -2.96 -4.25
CA PHE A 123 -2.73 -3.71 -5.09
C PHE A 123 -3.32 -4.87 -4.28
N MET A 124 -4.64 -4.97 -4.29
CA MET A 124 -5.41 -5.98 -3.59
C MET A 124 -6.29 -6.68 -4.63
N PRO A 125 -5.82 -7.79 -5.22
CA PRO A 125 -6.55 -8.44 -6.30
C PRO A 125 -7.83 -9.09 -5.75
N SER A 126 -8.88 -9.15 -6.55
CA SER A 126 -10.14 -9.80 -6.17
C SER A 126 -10.05 -11.32 -6.11
N PHE A 127 -9.04 -11.92 -6.77
CA PHE A 127 -8.89 -13.36 -6.96
C PHE A 127 -7.85 -14.02 -6.03
N VAL A 128 -7.11 -13.25 -5.22
CA VAL A 128 -6.20 -13.81 -4.21
C VAL A 128 -6.35 -13.08 -2.87
N ALA A 129 -6.30 -13.83 -1.77
CA ALA A 129 -6.34 -13.28 -0.41
C ALA A 129 -4.98 -12.68 0.02
N ARG A 130 -4.33 -11.92 -0.86
CA ARG A 130 -3.04 -11.25 -0.61
C ARG A 130 -3.05 -9.84 -1.16
N ALA A 131 -2.47 -8.91 -0.40
CA ALA A 131 -2.20 -7.55 -0.83
C ALA A 131 -0.72 -7.40 -1.16
N PHE A 132 -0.42 -6.70 -2.25
CA PHE A 132 0.93 -6.38 -2.69
C PHE A 132 1.15 -4.89 -2.45
N GLU A 133 2.21 -4.53 -1.74
CA GLU A 133 2.56 -3.15 -1.48
C GLU A 133 3.96 -2.88 -2.02
N PHE A 134 4.04 -1.94 -2.94
CA PHE A 134 5.28 -1.41 -3.48
C PHE A 134 5.52 -0.03 -2.86
N GLN A 135 6.69 0.21 -2.29
CA GLN A 135 7.07 1.49 -1.72
C GLN A 135 8.33 2.01 -2.42
N ALA A 136 8.31 3.28 -2.83
CA ALA A 136 9.46 4.03 -3.29
C ALA A 136 9.70 5.22 -2.34
N LEU A 137 10.83 5.21 -1.66
CA LEU A 137 11.32 6.29 -0.81
C LEU A 137 12.38 7.06 -1.60
N SER A 138 12.16 8.36 -1.81
CA SER A 138 13.10 9.30 -2.40
C SER A 138 13.71 10.16 -1.29
N THR A 139 15.02 10.08 -1.12
CA THR A 139 15.80 10.80 -0.11
C THR A 139 17.09 11.33 -0.73
N CYS A 140 17.26 12.65 -0.79
CA CYS A 140 18.53 13.32 -1.13
C CYS A 140 19.30 12.69 -2.31
N GLY A 141 18.65 12.48 -3.45
CA GLY A 141 19.28 11.92 -4.65
C GLY A 141 19.30 10.39 -4.72
N SER A 142 18.80 9.68 -3.71
CA SER A 142 18.64 8.21 -3.71
C SER A 142 17.17 7.80 -3.75
N ILE A 143 16.89 6.67 -4.41
CA ILE A 143 15.56 6.05 -4.44
C ILE A 143 15.68 4.62 -3.91
N GLN A 144 15.12 4.37 -2.73
CA GLN A 144 14.99 3.04 -2.16
C GLN A 144 13.63 2.45 -2.56
N ARG A 145 13.64 1.22 -3.08
CA ARG A 145 12.43 0.48 -3.47
C ARG A 145 12.25 -0.74 -2.59
N SER A 146 11.02 -1.02 -2.16
CA SER A 146 10.70 -2.25 -1.45
C SER A 146 9.36 -2.80 -1.90
N ILE A 147 9.24 -4.13 -1.90
CA ILE A 147 8.00 -4.85 -2.14
C ILE A 147 7.65 -5.64 -0.90
N ARG A 148 6.38 -5.62 -0.51
CA ARG A 148 5.84 -6.33 0.64
C ARG A 148 4.56 -7.04 0.24
N ILE A 149 4.35 -8.21 0.82
CA ILE A 149 3.16 -9.03 0.57
C ILE A 149 2.51 -9.29 1.91
N TYR A 150 1.22 -9.00 2.00
CA TYR A 150 0.44 -9.15 3.22
C TYR A 150 -0.73 -10.08 2.98
N PRO A 151 -1.10 -10.94 3.95
CA PRO A 151 -2.36 -11.67 3.88
C PRO A 151 -3.55 -10.72 4.06
N ILE A 152 -4.60 -10.95 3.28
CA ILE A 152 -5.90 -10.27 3.45
C ILE A 152 -6.75 -11.15 4.36
N ILE A 153 -7.23 -10.58 5.46
CA ILE A 153 -8.12 -11.25 6.41
C ILE A 153 -9.52 -10.67 6.23
N SER A 154 -10.52 -11.54 6.12
CA SER A 154 -11.92 -11.12 6.01
C SER A 154 -12.32 -10.23 7.18
N GLY A 155 -13.14 -9.21 6.92
CA GLY A 155 -13.66 -8.32 7.97
C GLY A 155 -14.47 -9.03 9.06
N ARG A 156 -14.90 -10.28 8.82
CA ARG A 156 -15.62 -11.13 9.80
C ARG A 156 -14.68 -11.89 10.74
N HIS A 157 -13.37 -11.86 10.51
CA HIS A 157 -12.42 -12.57 11.36
C HIS A 157 -12.42 -12.01 12.80
N PRO A 158 -12.39 -12.84 13.84
CA PRO A 158 -12.51 -12.40 15.23
C PRO A 158 -11.40 -11.44 15.68
N VAL A 159 -10.23 -11.48 15.03
CA VAL A 159 -9.11 -10.57 15.32
C VAL A 159 -9.51 -9.10 15.24
N TRP A 160 -10.39 -8.72 14.30
CA TRP A 160 -10.82 -7.33 14.16
C TRP A 160 -11.64 -6.88 15.37
N ARG A 161 -12.52 -7.75 15.87
CA ARG A 161 -13.30 -7.51 17.10
C ARG A 161 -12.39 -7.48 18.33
N MET A 162 -11.38 -8.33 18.40
CA MET A 162 -10.38 -8.29 19.48
C MET A 162 -9.63 -6.95 19.49
N CYS A 163 -9.24 -6.42 18.32
CA CYS A 163 -8.63 -5.09 18.22
C CYS A 163 -9.58 -3.96 18.65
N ILE A 164 -10.85 -4.01 18.25
CA ILE A 164 -11.87 -3.03 18.65
C ILE A 164 -12.07 -3.05 20.17
N ASN A 165 -12.15 -4.24 20.76
CA ASN A 165 -12.37 -4.42 22.20
C ASN A 165 -11.10 -4.22 23.04
N GLY A 166 -9.92 -4.26 22.41
CA GLY A 166 -8.63 -4.13 23.11
C GLY A 166 -8.27 -5.38 23.89
N ASP A 167 -8.69 -6.55 23.39
CA ASP A 167 -8.30 -7.85 23.94
C ASP A 167 -6.84 -8.13 23.58
N LEU A 168 -5.94 -7.51 24.36
CA LEU A 168 -4.50 -7.61 24.15
C LEU A 168 -4.01 -9.06 24.28
N LYS A 169 -4.54 -9.81 25.25
CA LYS A 169 -4.16 -11.20 25.51
C LYS A 169 -4.55 -12.10 24.34
N GLY A 170 -5.77 -11.93 23.81
CA GLY A 170 -6.23 -12.63 22.62
C GLY A 170 -5.36 -12.34 21.40
N ILE A 171 -5.08 -11.05 21.14
CA ILE A 171 -4.23 -10.63 20.01
C ILE A 171 -2.81 -11.20 20.15
N GLN A 172 -2.19 -11.08 21.33
CA GLN A 172 -0.86 -11.62 21.59
C GLN A 172 -0.81 -13.13 21.34
N THR A 173 -1.84 -13.87 21.79
CA THR A 173 -1.94 -15.32 21.57
C THR A 173 -2.03 -15.67 20.08
N LEU A 174 -2.84 -14.94 19.30
CA LEU A 174 -2.96 -15.16 17.86
C LEU A 174 -1.65 -14.86 17.11
N LEU A 175 -0.95 -13.79 17.50
CA LEU A 175 0.32 -13.40 16.90
C LEU A 175 1.45 -14.37 17.29
N SER A 176 1.51 -14.80 18.55
CA SER A 176 2.52 -15.77 19.01
C SER A 176 2.34 -17.14 18.36
N ALA A 177 1.08 -17.56 18.17
CA ALA A 177 0.74 -18.78 17.44
C ALA A 177 0.87 -18.65 15.91
N ARG A 178 1.27 -17.47 15.39
CA ARG A 178 1.38 -17.16 13.95
C ARG A 178 0.10 -17.41 13.15
N GLN A 179 -1.06 -17.38 13.80
CA GLN A 179 -2.36 -17.54 13.14
C GLN A 179 -2.75 -16.28 12.37
N VAL A 180 -2.24 -15.12 12.80
CA VAL A 180 -2.43 -13.84 12.14
C VAL A 180 -1.09 -13.14 12.02
N SER A 181 -0.86 -12.44 10.91
CA SER A 181 0.30 -11.56 10.74
C SER A 181 -0.01 -10.19 11.35
N PRO A 182 0.93 -9.52 12.04
CA PRO A 182 0.73 -8.15 12.51
C PRO A 182 0.55 -7.16 11.34
N PHE A 183 0.97 -7.56 10.14
CA PHE A 183 0.83 -6.79 8.91
C PHE A 183 -0.38 -7.20 8.06
N SER A 184 -1.22 -8.12 8.55
CA SER A 184 -2.47 -8.47 7.88
C SER A 184 -3.34 -7.24 7.64
N VAL A 185 -4.03 -7.24 6.50
CA VAL A 185 -4.94 -6.15 6.10
C VAL A 185 -6.38 -6.64 5.95
N ASP A 186 -7.35 -5.76 6.16
CA ASP A 186 -8.75 -6.00 5.81
C ASP A 186 -8.99 -5.82 4.30
N GLU A 187 -10.22 -6.05 3.85
CA GLU A 187 -10.67 -5.84 2.46
C GLU A 187 -10.58 -4.36 2.01
N LYS A 188 -10.42 -3.42 2.95
CA LYS A 188 -10.25 -1.98 2.66
C LYS A 188 -8.77 -1.58 2.55
N GLY A 189 -7.84 -2.44 2.97
CA GLY A 189 -6.40 -2.20 2.98
C GLY A 189 -5.85 -1.67 4.31
N HIS A 190 -6.69 -1.66 5.36
CA HIS A 190 -6.34 -1.26 6.72
C HIS A 190 -5.67 -2.40 7.48
N THR A 191 -4.55 -2.11 8.12
CA THR A 191 -3.92 -3.06 9.05
C THR A 191 -4.63 -3.07 10.39
N LEU A 192 -4.30 -4.05 11.25
CA LEU A 192 -4.77 -4.10 12.64
C LEU A 192 -4.50 -2.80 13.41
N LEU A 193 -3.42 -2.09 13.10
CA LEU A 193 -3.06 -0.79 13.72
C LEU A 193 -3.97 0.38 13.31
N HIS A 194 -4.71 0.25 12.21
CA HIS A 194 -5.67 1.28 11.79
C HIS A 194 -6.99 1.19 12.56
N VAL A 195 -7.25 0.06 13.23
CA VAL A 195 -8.43 -0.11 14.06
C VAL A 195 -8.30 0.84 15.24
N ARG A 196 -9.01 1.97 15.18
CA ARG A 196 -9.08 2.89 16.31
C ARG A 196 -9.83 2.20 17.44
N TYR A 197 -9.25 2.28 18.64
CA TYR A 197 -9.96 1.93 19.86
C TYR A 197 -11.13 2.91 20.02
N ALA A 198 -12.36 2.43 19.80
CA ALA A 198 -13.53 3.14 20.29
C ALA A 198 -13.53 2.91 21.80
N LYS A 199 -12.92 3.84 22.55
CA LYS A 199 -13.02 3.85 24.01
C LYS A 199 -14.51 4.05 24.33
N SER A 200 -15.22 2.95 24.56
CA SER A 200 -16.59 2.98 25.08
C SER A 200 -16.50 3.60 26.46
N SER A 201 -16.72 4.91 26.52
CA SER A 201 -17.01 5.65 27.74
C SER A 201 -18.39 5.18 28.20
N ARG A 202 -18.41 4.05 28.91
CA ARG A 202 -19.53 3.63 29.74
C ARG A 202 -18.99 3.48 31.16
N LEU A 203 -19.08 4.60 31.89
CA LEU A 203 -19.45 4.59 33.29
C LEU A 203 -20.91 4.12 33.38
#